data_AF-A0AB74N8F8-F1
#
_entry.id   AF-A0AB74N8F8-F1
#
_cell.length_a   1.000
_cell.length_b   1.000
_cell.length_c   1.000
_cell.angle_alpha   90.00
_cell.angle_beta   90.00
_cell.angle_gamma   90.00
#
_symmetry.space_group_name_H-M   'P 1'
#
loop_
_entity.id
_entity.type
_entity.pdbx_description
1 polymer ?
#
loop_
_entity_poly.entity_id
_entity_poly.type
_entity_poly.pdbx_seq_one_letter_code
_entity_poly.pdbx_strand_id
1 'polypeptide(L)'
;TKLTKLTRINLDNNNFQEFPMILLQMPSLSSIEVNRNKIKEIPSEITTLSPHLGSLDVRYNELITLPDNIFTTEWESKLSLLTTGNQLVSDIPADWLDDFNQADNMLEFYNNPPNDYHQKQDQLTYTGARLEVPLNTDLKTLTPDKTKLGLKSGRTLFEQHEFMYYDDGTSNNILTNGVATATGNGYITIKSTLSTNSNPFAKVRVPITVTPPVK
;
A
#
# COMPACT_ATOMS: atom_id res chain seq x y z
N THR A 1 6.80 -34.18 12.05
CA THR A 1 5.47 -34.75 11.76
C THR A 1 4.57 -33.65 11.25
N LYS A 2 3.83 -33.83 10.15
CA LYS A 2 2.93 -32.81 9.60
C LYS A 2 1.68 -32.71 10.50
N LEU A 3 1.37 -31.53 11.02
CA LEU A 3 0.20 -31.32 11.91
C LEU A 3 -1.08 -31.20 11.07
N THR A 4 -1.54 -32.31 10.51
CA THR A 4 -2.69 -32.36 9.57
C THR A 4 -4.05 -32.17 10.22
N LYS A 5 -4.12 -32.01 11.54
CA LYS A 5 -5.36 -31.74 12.28
C LYS A 5 -5.35 -30.40 13.00
N LEU A 6 -4.24 -29.65 12.95
CA LEU A 6 -4.16 -28.35 13.59
C LEU A 6 -5.01 -27.37 12.77
N THR A 7 -6.01 -26.78 13.42
CA THR A 7 -6.95 -25.85 12.80
C THR A 7 -6.73 -24.41 13.22
N ARG A 8 -6.14 -24.17 14.38
CA ARG A 8 -5.85 -22.81 14.86
C ARG A 8 -4.46 -22.77 15.46
N ILE A 9 -3.77 -21.66 15.23
CA ILE A 9 -2.49 -21.38 15.86
C ILE A 9 -2.43 -19.91 16.26
N ASN A 10 -1.97 -19.66 17.49
CA ASN A 10 -1.68 -18.32 18.00
C ASN A 10 -0.17 -18.24 18.32
N LEU A 11 0.47 -17.26 17.69
CA LEU A 11 1.88 -16.90 17.80
C LEU A 11 2.04 -15.41 18.12
N ASP A 12 1.00 -14.80 18.71
CA ASP A 12 0.97 -13.38 18.99
C ASP A 12 2.06 -12.98 20.00
N ASN A 13 2.46 -11.70 19.97
CA ASN A 13 3.39 -11.10 20.93
C ASN A 13 4.76 -11.82 20.99
N ASN A 14 5.30 -12.16 19.83
CA ASN A 14 6.63 -12.74 19.70
C ASN A 14 7.57 -11.78 18.93
N ASN A 15 8.72 -12.27 18.50
CA ASN A 15 9.71 -11.51 17.74
C ASN A 15 9.94 -12.10 16.34
N PHE A 16 8.93 -12.71 15.73
CA PHE A 16 9.04 -13.22 14.37
C PHE A 16 9.32 -12.06 13.40
N GLN A 17 10.47 -12.10 12.73
CA GLN A 17 10.83 -11.14 11.68
C GLN A 17 10.33 -11.56 10.30
N GLU A 18 10.08 -12.86 10.15
CA GLU A 18 9.58 -13.50 8.94
C GLU A 18 8.33 -14.30 9.27
N PHE A 19 7.44 -14.45 8.29
CA PHE A 19 6.29 -15.34 8.44
C PHE A 19 6.78 -16.79 8.59
N PRO A 20 6.26 -17.56 9.57
CA PRO A 20 6.66 -18.95 9.76
C PRO A 20 6.16 -19.85 8.62
N MET A 21 6.97 -20.01 7.57
CA MET A 21 6.65 -20.77 6.34
C MET A 21 6.14 -22.20 6.59
N ILE A 22 6.51 -22.80 7.72
CA ILE A 22 6.04 -24.14 8.09
C ILE A 22 4.51 -24.22 8.28
N LEU A 23 3.84 -23.11 8.62
CA LEU A 23 2.38 -23.07 8.76
C LEU A 23 1.67 -23.36 7.44
N LEU A 24 2.28 -23.00 6.31
CA LEU A 24 1.73 -23.23 4.97
C LEU A 24 1.68 -24.73 4.62
N GLN A 25 2.40 -25.56 5.37
CA GLN A 25 2.35 -27.01 5.26
C GLN A 25 1.27 -27.63 6.16
N MET A 26 0.40 -26.86 6.79
CA MET A 26 -0.65 -27.37 7.69
C MET A 26 -2.02 -27.15 7.04
N PRO A 27 -2.50 -28.09 6.21
CA PRO A 27 -3.61 -27.85 5.28
C PRO A 27 -4.96 -27.62 5.96
N SER A 28 -5.08 -27.91 7.25
CA SER A 28 -6.33 -27.74 8.01
C SER A 28 -6.39 -26.44 8.80
N LEU A 29 -5.35 -25.59 8.74
CA LEU A 29 -5.36 -24.30 9.43
C LEU A 29 -6.49 -23.43 8.89
N SER A 30 -7.39 -23.05 9.79
CA SER A 30 -8.49 -22.13 9.56
C SER A 30 -8.31 -20.78 10.24
N SER A 31 -7.42 -20.68 11.24
CA SER A 31 -7.08 -19.43 11.93
C SER A 31 -5.58 -19.35 12.19
N ILE A 32 -4.94 -18.27 11.74
CA ILE A 32 -3.54 -17.94 12.02
C ILE A 32 -3.49 -16.59 12.69
N GLU A 33 -3.01 -16.56 13.93
CA GLU A 33 -2.81 -15.34 14.72
C GLU A 33 -1.30 -15.14 14.91
N VAL A 34 -0.75 -14.09 14.30
CA VAL A 34 0.68 -13.69 14.36
C VAL A 34 0.82 -12.20 14.71
N ASN A 35 -0.14 -11.68 15.47
CA ASN A 35 -0.25 -10.27 15.86
C ASN A 35 0.94 -9.84 16.74
N ARG A 36 1.34 -8.55 16.71
CA ARG A 36 2.43 -8.01 17.55
C ARG A 36 3.72 -8.79 17.38
N ASN A 37 4.14 -8.93 16.13
CA ASN A 37 5.45 -9.45 15.74
C ASN A 37 6.19 -8.38 14.91
N LYS A 38 7.24 -8.78 14.18
CA LYS A 38 8.04 -7.89 13.30
C LYS A 38 8.04 -8.40 11.85
N ILE A 39 6.97 -9.07 11.45
CA ILE A 39 6.87 -9.68 10.13
C ILE A 39 6.77 -8.57 9.08
N LYS A 40 7.62 -8.64 8.05
CA LYS A 40 7.71 -7.63 6.98
C LYS A 40 6.95 -7.99 5.72
N GLU A 41 6.71 -9.27 5.51
CA GLU A 41 6.01 -9.80 4.35
C GLU A 41 5.15 -11.00 4.71
N ILE A 42 4.01 -11.13 4.01
CA ILE A 42 3.24 -12.37 3.97
C ILE A 42 3.63 -13.08 2.67
N PRO A 43 4.06 -14.35 2.72
CA PRO A 43 4.43 -15.11 1.54
C PRO A 43 3.22 -15.31 0.62
N SER A 44 3.43 -15.31 -0.69
CA SER A 44 2.35 -15.53 -1.67
C SER A 44 1.76 -16.95 -1.53
N GLU A 45 2.55 -17.89 -1.01
CA GLU A 45 2.14 -19.26 -0.69
C GLU A 45 1.08 -19.33 0.42
N ILE A 46 0.71 -18.23 1.08
CA ILE A 46 -0.42 -18.18 2.02
C ILE A 46 -1.73 -18.68 1.38
N THR A 47 -1.88 -18.49 0.07
CA THR A 47 -3.06 -18.92 -0.69
C THR A 47 -3.16 -20.43 -0.83
N THR A 48 -2.09 -21.19 -0.54
CA THR A 48 -2.17 -22.66 -0.44
C THR A 48 -3.10 -23.13 0.68
N LEU A 49 -3.44 -22.25 1.61
CA LEU A 49 -4.40 -22.50 2.68
C LEU A 49 -5.83 -22.06 2.32
N SER A 50 -6.09 -21.57 1.10
CA SER A 50 -7.40 -21.04 0.69
C SER A 50 -8.61 -21.96 0.90
N PRO A 51 -8.48 -23.32 0.86
CA PRO A 51 -9.63 -24.17 1.13
C PRO A 51 -10.14 -24.10 2.57
N HIS A 52 -9.29 -23.74 3.55
CA HIS A 52 -9.64 -23.80 4.98
C HIS A 52 -9.41 -22.51 5.77
N LEU A 53 -8.49 -21.65 5.34
CA LEU A 53 -8.15 -20.43 6.07
C LEU A 53 -9.29 -19.42 5.99
N GLY A 54 -9.93 -19.18 7.13
CA GLY A 54 -10.98 -18.18 7.28
C GLY A 54 -10.53 -16.95 8.08
N SER A 55 -9.40 -17.02 8.80
CA SER A 55 -8.88 -15.89 9.56
C SER A 55 -7.35 -15.82 9.54
N LEU A 56 -6.84 -14.64 9.19
CA LEU A 56 -5.43 -14.28 9.26
C LEU A 56 -5.29 -12.96 10.01
N ASP A 57 -4.83 -13.01 11.26
CA ASP A 57 -4.51 -11.83 12.06
C ASP A 57 -3.02 -11.53 12.00
N VAL A 58 -2.67 -10.49 11.25
CA VAL A 58 -1.29 -9.99 11.08
C VAL A 58 -1.15 -8.59 11.65
N ARG A 59 -2.07 -8.14 12.51
CA ARG A 59 -2.05 -6.78 13.06
C ARG A 59 -0.77 -6.48 13.83
N TYR A 60 -0.38 -5.21 13.85
CA TYR A 60 0.80 -4.72 14.57
C TYR A 60 2.09 -5.48 14.20
N ASN A 61 2.32 -5.66 12.90
CA ASN A 61 3.57 -6.13 12.33
C ASN A 61 4.24 -4.98 11.54
N GLU A 62 5.23 -5.30 10.71
CA GLU A 62 5.98 -4.37 9.87
C GLU A 62 5.67 -4.57 8.38
N LEU A 63 4.49 -5.09 8.03
CA LEU A 63 4.12 -5.37 6.64
C LEU A 63 4.07 -4.09 5.80
N ILE A 64 4.70 -4.12 4.62
CA ILE A 64 4.72 -3.01 3.66
C ILE A 64 3.76 -3.25 2.49
N THR A 65 3.60 -4.50 2.09
CA THR A 65 2.68 -4.93 1.04
C THR A 65 1.95 -6.20 1.46
N LEU A 66 0.91 -6.54 0.72
CA LEU A 66 0.30 -7.88 0.73
C LEU A 66 0.54 -8.50 -0.65
N PRO A 67 0.73 -9.82 -0.74
CA PRO A 67 0.86 -10.47 -2.03
C PRO A 67 -0.47 -10.37 -2.80
N ASP A 68 -0.39 -9.96 -4.07
CA ASP A 68 -1.54 -9.74 -4.96
C ASP A 68 -2.52 -10.91 -4.98
N ASN A 69 -1.98 -12.13 -4.93
CA ASN A 69 -2.79 -13.34 -5.01
C ASN A 69 -3.71 -13.54 -3.80
N ILE A 70 -3.54 -12.83 -2.67
CA ILE A 70 -4.57 -12.80 -1.61
C ILE A 70 -5.90 -12.27 -2.15
N PHE A 71 -5.87 -11.27 -3.05
CA PHE A 71 -7.06 -10.61 -3.59
C PHE A 71 -7.64 -11.32 -4.81
N THR A 72 -6.80 -12.05 -5.56
CA THR A 72 -7.25 -12.79 -6.75
C THR A 72 -7.56 -14.26 -6.50
N THR A 73 -7.29 -14.77 -5.28
CA THR A 73 -7.58 -16.16 -4.91
C THR A 73 -9.03 -16.31 -4.48
N GLU A 74 -9.68 -17.38 -4.92
CA GLU A 74 -10.95 -17.82 -4.34
C GLU A 74 -10.71 -18.49 -2.98
N TRP A 75 -11.20 -17.85 -1.92
CA TRP A 75 -11.14 -18.36 -0.54
C TRP A 75 -12.44 -19.11 -0.21
N GLU A 76 -12.40 -20.44 -0.17
CA GLU A 76 -13.58 -21.27 0.11
C GLU A 76 -14.21 -20.97 1.48
N SER A 77 -13.37 -20.58 2.44
CA SER A 77 -13.77 -20.33 3.84
C SER A 77 -14.07 -18.87 4.16
N LYS A 78 -14.10 -17.96 3.17
CA LYS A 78 -14.23 -16.50 3.35
C LYS A 78 -13.14 -15.94 4.27
N LEU A 79 -12.09 -15.37 3.68
CA LEU A 79 -10.96 -14.87 4.44
C LEU A 79 -11.31 -13.58 5.19
N SER A 80 -11.13 -13.59 6.50
CA SER A 80 -11.01 -12.39 7.32
C SER A 80 -9.54 -12.04 7.56
N LEU A 81 -9.06 -11.00 6.88
CA LEU A 81 -7.69 -10.50 6.93
C LEU A 81 -7.60 -9.25 7.80
N LEU A 82 -6.95 -9.36 8.97
CA LEU A 82 -6.77 -8.26 9.92
C LEU A 82 -5.36 -7.69 9.82
N THR A 83 -5.22 -6.43 9.43
CA THR A 83 -3.92 -5.81 9.07
C THR A 83 -3.64 -4.50 9.78
N THR A 84 -4.54 -4.01 10.63
CA THR A 84 -4.34 -2.79 11.43
C THR A 84 -2.97 -2.75 12.11
N GLY A 85 -2.32 -1.59 12.10
CA GLY A 85 -1.03 -1.40 12.74
C GLY A 85 0.19 -1.74 11.87
N ASN A 86 0.00 -2.31 10.68
CA ASN A 86 1.05 -2.44 9.66
C ASN A 86 1.30 -1.13 8.90
N GLN A 87 2.20 -1.16 7.91
CA GLN A 87 2.65 -0.02 7.09
C GLN A 87 2.34 -0.26 5.61
N LEU A 88 1.16 -0.82 5.33
CA LEU A 88 0.75 -1.25 4.00
C LEU A 88 0.61 -0.05 3.06
N VAL A 89 1.45 0.00 2.03
CA VAL A 89 1.33 0.89 0.86
C VAL A 89 0.77 0.15 -0.35
N SER A 90 0.17 -1.03 -0.10
CA SER A 90 -0.21 -2.01 -1.12
C SER A 90 -1.09 -1.40 -2.21
N ASP A 91 -0.78 -1.83 -3.42
CA ASP A 91 -1.42 -1.36 -4.63
C ASP A 91 -2.35 -2.41 -5.21
N ILE A 92 -3.51 -2.52 -4.58
CA ILE A 92 -4.51 -3.49 -4.99
C ILE A 92 -5.42 -2.79 -5.99
N PRO A 93 -5.52 -3.27 -7.24
CA PRO A 93 -6.51 -2.76 -8.20
C PRO A 93 -7.91 -2.73 -7.58
N ALA A 94 -8.67 -1.67 -7.84
CA ALA A 94 -10.01 -1.49 -7.26
C ALA A 94 -10.91 -2.69 -7.55
N ASP A 95 -10.91 -3.17 -8.79
CA ASP A 95 -11.71 -4.33 -9.21
C ASP A 95 -11.36 -5.60 -8.42
N TRP A 96 -10.09 -5.82 -8.08
CA TRP A 96 -9.68 -6.98 -7.28
C TRP A 96 -10.18 -6.89 -5.83
N LEU A 97 -10.13 -5.69 -5.26
CA LEU A 97 -10.67 -5.48 -3.92
C LEU A 97 -12.20 -5.61 -3.91
N ASP A 98 -12.87 -5.12 -4.95
CA ASP A 98 -14.31 -5.25 -5.13
C ASP A 98 -14.73 -6.72 -5.28
N ASP A 99 -14.01 -7.51 -6.09
CA ASP A 99 -14.23 -8.95 -6.25
C ASP A 99 -13.97 -9.71 -4.94
N PHE A 100 -12.88 -9.36 -4.24
CA PHE A 100 -12.56 -9.93 -2.93
C PHE A 100 -13.69 -9.71 -1.92
N ASN A 101 -14.25 -8.49 -1.87
CA ASN A 101 -15.37 -8.14 -1.00
C ASN A 101 -16.69 -8.79 -1.44
N GLN A 102 -16.96 -8.88 -2.74
CA GLN A 102 -18.16 -9.54 -3.28
C GLN A 102 -18.19 -11.04 -2.98
N ALA A 103 -17.03 -11.67 -2.84
CA ALA A 103 -16.88 -13.06 -2.39
C ALA A 103 -17.02 -13.23 -0.86
N ASP A 104 -17.56 -12.24 -0.14
CA ASP A 104 -17.71 -12.18 1.32
C ASP A 104 -16.39 -12.32 2.10
N ASN A 105 -15.24 -12.07 1.47
CA ASN A 105 -14.01 -11.90 2.22
C ASN A 105 -14.02 -10.53 2.91
N MET A 106 -13.31 -10.43 4.03
CA MET A 106 -13.19 -9.20 4.78
C MET A 106 -11.73 -8.82 4.90
N LEU A 107 -11.34 -7.70 4.30
CA LEU A 107 -10.15 -6.98 4.73
C LEU A 107 -10.60 -6.02 5.83
N GLU A 108 -9.94 -6.03 7.00
CA GLU A 108 -10.24 -5.15 8.13
C GLU A 108 -10.20 -3.68 7.69
N PHE A 109 -11.34 -3.15 7.26
CA PHE A 109 -11.64 -1.74 7.17
C PHE A 109 -12.50 -1.41 8.38
N TYR A 110 -12.03 -0.52 9.26
CA TYR A 110 -12.85 0.03 10.34
C TYR A 110 -14.21 0.47 9.78
N ASN A 111 -15.27 -0.09 10.37
CA ASN A 111 -16.54 0.58 10.53
C ASN A 111 -16.28 1.99 11.01
N ASN A 112 -16.44 2.92 10.10
CA ASN A 112 -16.51 4.31 10.44
C ASN A 112 -17.88 4.65 11.03
N PRO A 113 -18.01 5.75 11.80
CA PRO A 113 -19.33 6.29 12.12
C PRO A 113 -20.13 6.48 10.82
N PRO A 114 -21.48 6.53 10.85
CA PRO A 114 -22.33 6.61 9.66
C PRO A 114 -22.02 7.76 8.67
N ASN A 115 -21.05 8.64 8.95
CA ASN A 115 -20.65 9.77 8.13
C ASN A 115 -19.11 10.01 8.05
N ASP A 116 -18.23 9.06 8.40
CA ASP A 116 -16.76 9.29 8.29
C ASP A 116 -15.97 8.09 7.78
N TYR A 117 -16.21 7.63 6.55
CA TYR A 117 -15.73 6.37 5.96
C TYR A 117 -14.21 6.19 5.70
N HIS A 118 -13.33 6.76 6.51
CA HIS A 118 -11.88 6.59 6.35
C HIS A 118 -11.25 5.65 7.40
N GLN A 119 -10.96 4.38 7.06
CA GLN A 119 -9.57 3.98 7.32
C GLN A 119 -8.76 4.63 6.21
N LYS A 120 -8.01 5.66 6.57
CA LYS A 120 -6.92 6.12 5.72
C LYS A 120 -5.88 5.00 5.73
N GLN A 121 -5.96 4.07 4.78
CA GLN A 121 -4.72 3.48 4.26
C GLN A 121 -3.81 4.68 4.04
N ASP A 122 -2.73 4.72 4.80
CA ASP A 122 -2.03 5.93 5.18
C ASP A 122 -1.74 6.83 3.96
N GLN A 123 -2.68 7.71 3.61
CA GLN A 123 -2.67 8.36 2.30
C GLN A 123 -1.35 9.09 2.19
N LEU A 124 -0.65 8.94 1.07
CA LEU A 124 0.52 9.75 0.84
C LEU A 124 0.08 11.22 0.92
N THR A 125 0.62 11.94 1.89
CA THR A 125 0.34 13.34 2.16
C THR A 125 1.61 14.15 1.94
N TYR A 126 1.41 15.38 1.51
CA TYR A 126 2.47 16.31 1.19
C TYR A 126 2.42 17.48 2.16
N THR A 127 3.50 17.69 2.91
CA THR A 127 3.61 18.81 3.86
C THR A 127 4.75 19.78 3.53
N GLY A 128 5.46 19.54 2.42
CA GLY A 128 6.53 20.40 1.93
C GLY A 128 6.03 21.75 1.37
N ALA A 129 6.98 22.63 1.09
CA ALA A 129 6.72 23.89 0.39
C ALA A 129 6.37 23.66 -1.08
N ARG A 130 5.87 24.67 -1.80
CA ARG A 130 5.71 24.57 -3.26
C ARG A 130 7.09 24.34 -3.92
N LEU A 131 7.16 23.42 -4.89
CA LEU A 131 8.41 23.13 -5.60
C LEU A 131 8.61 24.07 -6.79
N GLU A 132 9.82 24.58 -6.95
CA GLU A 132 10.23 25.36 -8.11
C GLU A 132 10.75 24.41 -9.20
N VAL A 133 10.21 24.48 -10.41
CA VAL A 133 10.55 23.60 -11.53
C VAL A 133 10.94 24.45 -12.74
N PRO A 134 12.20 24.41 -13.23
CA PRO A 134 12.58 25.16 -14.42
C PRO A 134 11.76 24.75 -15.66
N LEU A 135 11.44 25.70 -16.53
CA LEU A 135 10.84 25.42 -17.83
C LEU A 135 11.68 24.39 -18.62
N ASN A 136 11.01 23.50 -19.34
CA ASN A 136 11.56 22.36 -20.08
C ASN A 136 12.13 21.22 -19.22
N THR A 137 11.95 21.24 -17.89
CA THR A 137 12.31 20.10 -17.04
C THR A 137 11.44 18.89 -17.37
N ASP A 138 12.06 17.75 -17.69
CA ASP A 138 11.40 16.45 -17.80
C ASP A 138 11.42 15.75 -16.44
N LEU A 139 10.32 15.85 -15.69
CA LEU A 139 10.19 15.29 -14.35
C LEU A 139 10.24 13.76 -14.35
N LYS A 140 9.96 13.08 -15.48
CA LYS A 140 10.00 11.61 -15.56
C LYS A 140 11.42 11.06 -15.47
N THR A 141 12.42 11.92 -15.75
CA THR A 141 13.84 11.57 -15.65
C THR A 141 14.42 11.80 -14.25
N LEU A 142 13.61 12.36 -13.34
CA LEU A 142 14.04 12.76 -12.00
C LEU A 142 13.42 11.86 -10.92
N THR A 143 14.16 11.67 -9.83
CA THR A 143 13.65 11.04 -8.61
C THR A 143 13.24 12.13 -7.61
N PRO A 144 12.03 12.05 -7.01
CA PRO A 144 11.62 12.99 -5.97
C PRO A 144 12.54 12.95 -4.75
N ASP A 145 13.02 14.12 -4.32
CA ASP A 145 13.87 14.26 -3.13
C ASP A 145 13.04 14.10 -1.85
N LYS A 146 13.05 12.89 -1.28
CA LYS A 146 12.29 12.53 -0.07
C LYS A 146 12.54 13.48 1.10
N THR A 147 13.74 14.07 1.19
CA THR A 147 14.12 14.97 2.30
C THR A 147 13.45 16.34 2.20
N LYS A 148 13.09 16.78 0.98
CA LYS A 148 12.50 18.09 0.71
C LYS A 148 10.98 18.08 0.58
N LEU A 149 10.41 16.92 0.27
CA LEU A 149 8.97 16.82 -0.01
C LEU A 149 8.11 16.78 1.26
N GLY A 150 8.69 16.40 2.40
CA GLY A 150 7.92 16.22 3.63
C GLY A 150 6.76 15.24 3.45
N LEU A 151 6.99 14.18 2.66
CA LEU A 151 6.00 13.14 2.41
C LEU A 151 5.73 12.38 3.71
N LYS A 152 4.45 12.16 3.99
CA LYS A 152 4.00 11.37 5.15
C LYS A 152 2.87 10.46 4.74
N SER A 153 2.76 9.34 5.42
CA SER A 153 1.71 8.35 5.21
C SER A 153 1.22 8.03 6.62
N GLY A 154 0.63 9.02 7.32
CA GLY A 154 0.25 8.96 8.75
C GLY A 154 1.37 8.60 9.75
N ARG A 155 2.55 8.23 9.25
CA ARG A 155 3.73 7.67 9.91
C ARG A 155 4.99 8.07 9.10
N THR A 156 6.16 7.82 9.66
CA THR A 156 7.45 8.00 8.95
C THR A 156 7.56 6.99 7.81
N LEU A 157 7.87 7.47 6.60
CA LEU A 157 8.15 6.60 5.45
C LEU A 157 9.51 5.90 5.64
N PHE A 158 9.59 4.62 5.28
CA PHE A 158 10.85 3.89 5.28
C PHE A 158 11.85 4.42 4.25
N GLU A 159 13.14 4.23 4.51
CA GLU A 159 14.23 4.66 3.62
C GLU A 159 14.13 4.03 2.23
N GLN A 160 13.68 2.76 2.17
CA GLN A 160 13.53 1.98 0.94
C GLN A 160 12.29 2.34 0.11
N HIS A 161 11.35 3.15 0.60
CA HIS A 161 10.19 3.56 -0.20
C HIS A 161 10.62 4.45 -1.35
N GLU A 162 10.61 3.94 -2.58
CA GLU A 162 10.93 4.72 -3.75
C GLU A 162 9.68 5.44 -4.28
N PHE A 163 9.89 6.64 -4.81
CA PHE A 163 8.84 7.49 -5.36
C PHE A 163 9.21 7.92 -6.77
N MET A 164 8.19 8.22 -7.56
CA MET A 164 8.34 8.76 -8.91
C MET A 164 7.36 9.89 -9.14
N TYR A 165 7.75 10.83 -10.01
CA TYR A 165 6.82 11.80 -10.56
C TYR A 165 5.90 11.11 -11.56
N TYR A 166 4.63 11.49 -11.52
CA TYR A 166 3.58 10.99 -12.37
C TYR A 166 2.72 12.17 -12.82
N ASP A 167 2.46 12.25 -14.13
CA ASP A 167 1.55 13.22 -14.71
C ASP A 167 0.28 12.47 -15.13
N ASP A 168 -0.81 12.70 -14.40
CA ASP A 168 -2.13 12.17 -14.72
C ASP A 168 -2.89 13.03 -15.73
N GLY A 169 -2.25 14.07 -16.27
CA GLY A 169 -2.85 15.01 -17.22
C GLY A 169 -3.74 16.06 -16.56
N THR A 170 -3.81 16.13 -15.22
CA THR A 170 -4.65 17.10 -14.49
C THR A 170 -3.94 18.42 -14.15
N SER A 171 -2.78 18.65 -14.74
CA SER A 171 -1.79 19.68 -14.41
C SER A 171 -2.05 21.04 -15.09
N ASN A 172 -3.28 21.30 -15.54
CA ASN A 172 -3.74 22.60 -16.10
C ASN A 172 -2.83 23.17 -17.21
N ASN A 173 -2.34 22.32 -18.12
CA ASN A 173 -1.48 22.69 -19.26
C ASN A 173 -0.08 23.23 -18.91
N ILE A 174 0.33 23.23 -17.63
CA ILE A 174 1.68 23.63 -17.22
C ILE A 174 2.66 22.46 -17.36
N LEU A 175 2.15 21.24 -17.20
CA LEU A 175 2.85 20.02 -17.56
C LEU A 175 2.17 19.35 -18.74
N THR A 176 2.96 18.72 -19.59
CA THR A 176 2.47 17.87 -20.67
C THR A 176 3.32 16.62 -20.72
N ASN A 177 2.72 15.47 -20.40
CA ASN A 177 3.41 14.18 -20.35
C ASN A 177 4.64 14.24 -19.42
N GLY A 178 4.50 14.88 -18.25
CA GLY A 178 5.55 15.02 -17.24
C GLY A 178 6.62 16.09 -17.54
N VAL A 179 6.50 16.82 -18.65
CA VAL A 179 7.44 17.90 -19.01
C VAL A 179 6.84 19.26 -18.70
N ALA A 180 7.61 20.15 -18.07
CA ALA A 180 7.23 21.54 -17.81
C ALA A 180 7.24 22.38 -19.09
N THR A 181 6.07 22.61 -19.68
CA THR A 181 5.91 23.25 -21.00
C THR A 181 5.47 24.72 -20.93
N ALA A 182 4.94 25.18 -19.79
CA ALA A 182 4.53 26.57 -19.59
C ALA A 182 4.88 27.08 -18.19
N THR A 183 5.16 28.37 -18.05
CA THR A 183 5.41 28.99 -16.73
C THR A 183 4.11 29.22 -15.96
N GLY A 184 4.17 29.17 -14.63
CA GLY A 184 3.02 29.40 -13.75
C GLY A 184 2.87 28.38 -12.63
N ASN A 185 1.73 28.43 -11.92
CA ASN A 185 1.45 27.55 -10.78
C ASN A 185 0.63 26.34 -11.21
N GLY A 186 1.09 25.13 -10.88
CA GLY A 186 0.42 23.88 -11.22
C GLY A 186 0.53 22.85 -10.11
N TYR A 187 0.24 21.61 -10.46
CA TYR A 187 0.43 20.44 -9.60
C TYR A 187 1.11 19.33 -10.39
N ILE A 188 1.94 18.55 -9.70
CA ILE A 188 2.44 17.25 -10.17
C ILE A 188 1.95 16.19 -9.20
N THR A 189 1.76 14.96 -9.68
CA THR A 189 1.48 13.83 -8.78
C THR A 189 2.80 13.12 -8.45
N ILE A 190 3.01 12.80 -7.19
CA ILE A 190 4.08 11.89 -6.75
C ILE A 190 3.40 10.61 -6.29
N LYS A 191 3.91 9.46 -6.72
CA LYS A 191 3.42 8.16 -6.27
C LYS A 191 4.56 7.25 -5.85
N SER A 192 4.25 6.26 -5.01
CA SER A 192 5.16 5.14 -4.74
C SER A 192 5.49 4.41 -6.04
N THR A 193 6.74 4.01 -6.24
CA THR A 193 7.12 3.14 -7.38
C THR A 193 6.53 1.74 -7.26
N LEU A 194 6.15 1.35 -6.04
CA LEU A 194 5.48 0.08 -5.73
C LEU A 194 3.96 0.15 -6.02
N SER A 195 3.47 1.28 -6.55
CA SER A 195 2.05 1.53 -6.83
C SER A 195 1.77 1.62 -8.34
N THR A 196 0.69 1.00 -8.81
CA THR A 196 0.10 1.18 -10.14
C THR A 196 -0.55 2.58 -10.26
N ASN A 197 -1.20 2.85 -11.39
CA ASN A 197 -1.72 4.19 -11.67
C ASN A 197 -3.12 4.43 -11.07
N SER A 198 -3.83 3.36 -10.69
CA SER A 198 -5.23 3.42 -10.26
C SER A 198 -5.40 3.68 -8.76
N ASN A 199 -4.41 3.37 -7.92
CA ASN A 199 -4.53 3.54 -6.47
C ASN A 199 -4.46 5.02 -6.04
N PRO A 200 -5.55 5.59 -5.49
CA PRO A 200 -5.57 6.97 -5.05
C PRO A 200 -4.86 7.21 -3.71
N PHE A 201 -4.56 6.16 -2.94
CA PHE A 201 -3.99 6.27 -1.60
C PHE A 201 -2.45 6.29 -1.61
N ALA A 202 -1.83 5.69 -2.62
CA ALA A 202 -0.37 5.66 -2.79
C ALA A 202 0.19 6.82 -3.64
N LYS A 203 -0.65 7.83 -3.95
CA LYS A 203 -0.27 9.02 -4.70
C LYS A 203 -0.71 10.30 -4.00
N VAL A 204 0.05 11.38 -4.21
CA VAL A 204 -0.22 12.70 -3.65
C VAL A 204 -0.01 13.78 -4.68
N ARG A 205 -0.86 14.81 -4.69
CA ARG A 205 -0.65 16.01 -5.49
C ARG A 205 0.29 16.96 -4.75
N VAL A 206 1.31 17.40 -5.45
CA VAL A 206 2.32 18.34 -4.97
C VAL A 206 2.21 19.64 -5.75
N PRO A 207 2.05 20.79 -5.07
CA PRO A 207 2.03 22.07 -5.75
C PRO A 207 3.41 22.40 -6.32
N ILE A 208 3.43 22.91 -7.55
CA ILE A 208 4.65 23.37 -8.23
C ILE A 208 4.48 24.79 -8.79
N THR A 209 5.59 25.50 -8.95
CA THR A 209 5.72 26.71 -9.77
C THR A 209 6.74 26.44 -10.86
N VAL A 210 6.31 26.50 -12.13
CA VAL A 210 7.23 26.43 -13.26
C VAL A 210 7.82 27.81 -13.52
N THR A 211 9.14 27.93 -13.38
CA THR A 211 9.87 29.18 -13.53
C THR A 211 10.48 29.33 -14.92
N PRO A 212 10.65 30.56 -15.41
CA PRO A 212 11.43 30.80 -16.62
C PRO A 212 12.89 30.30 -16.43
N PRO A 213 13.58 29.95 -17.53
CA PRO A 213 14.99 29.57 -17.46
C PRO A 213 15.81 30.68 -16.82
N VAL A 214 16.70 30.31 -15.91
CA VAL A 214 17.66 31.25 -15.32
C VAL A 214 18.57 31.73 -16.45
N LYS A 215 18.59 33.04 -16.69
CA LYS A 215 19.45 33.68 -17.70
C LYS A 215 20.92 33.59 -17.33
#